data_AF-A0A0A6X9V0-F1
#
_entry.id   AF-A0A0A6X9V0-F1
#
_cell.length_a   1.000
_cell.length_b   1.000
_cell.length_c   1.000
_cell.angle_alpha   90.00
_cell.angle_beta   90.00
_cell.angle_gamma   90.00
#
_symmetry.space_group_name_H-M   'P 1'
#
loop_
_entity.id
_entity.type
_entity.pdbx_description
1 polymer ?
#
loop_
_entity_poly.entity_id
_entity_poly.type
_entity_poly.pdbx_seq_one_letter_code
_entity_poly.pdbx_strand_id
1 'polypeptide(L)'
;MRKPGTGRRVVSAVTLAAAVLAPAAPAQAGAAPAATRLAGNVPCQVGAVTATDREIAAQLRPSMTGPRLGSAISGDSIACARAIVAAVQARGLGPRAAVIAMTTAIAESTLRNSTVATDHDSVGLFQQRPSQGWGRVEQLVNPKYATDAFLTSMLRFYPGDRWMTADIGTVCQTVQRSAHPAAYGREAHDAGLIVSRLWYQQPASAPAGDAPAPAQPKPQPKPSATTAPTGPYQKPLVVAATQLGPLDGRHELALADWNGDKHPDLMVVKGEGTATGKTEVRIMDGATGFSALLVTATTALGATDDRHAYAVTDWNGDGRPDLMVVQKAGTTSGRTDVTVLDGASSFRQILVETSTAVPGTDDRFQFAATDWNSDGRPDLLIAQTSGTVSNRMEIQVLDGASGFQKHLVPVTATPESVSTADRVLVADFNDDRRPDPVVIRKAGTADGRTRVRVLDGANPRRSLQTADTAPGATAHLDMLITQWNDDKRPDLMMVQKTGTLSGRSELVVLGG
;
A
#
# COMPACT_ATOMS: atom_id res chain seq x y z
N MET A 1 34.72 -64.50 -22.67
CA MET A 1 34.74 -65.98 -22.77
C MET A 1 33.94 -66.51 -21.59
N ARG A 2 32.93 -67.37 -21.64
CA ARG A 2 32.45 -68.38 -22.59
C ARG A 2 30.91 -68.42 -22.54
N LYS A 3 30.31 -68.84 -23.65
CA LYS A 3 28.88 -69.10 -23.89
C LYS A 3 28.61 -70.64 -23.73
N PRO A 4 27.43 -71.20 -24.06
CA PRO A 4 26.50 -71.94 -23.19
C PRO A 4 26.41 -73.48 -23.47
N GLY A 5 25.47 -74.18 -22.82
CA GLY A 5 24.95 -75.51 -23.25
C GLY A 5 24.03 -76.17 -22.21
N THR A 6 22.72 -76.31 -22.47
CA THR A 6 22.01 -77.57 -22.89
C THR A 6 22.28 -78.77 -21.96
N GLY A 7 21.35 -79.45 -21.28
CA GLY A 7 19.90 -79.64 -21.39
C GLY A 7 19.60 -81.14 -21.49
N ARG A 8 18.87 -81.76 -20.52
CA ARG A 8 17.98 -82.93 -20.77
C ARG A 8 17.14 -83.32 -19.54
N ARG A 9 15.91 -83.76 -19.84
CA ARG A 9 14.77 -84.15 -18.99
C ARG A 9 14.80 -85.63 -18.58
N VAL A 10 14.15 -85.99 -17.46
CA VAL A 10 13.21 -87.13 -17.22
C VAL A 10 12.41 -86.78 -15.94
N VAL A 11 11.13 -86.36 -15.97
CA VAL A 11 9.82 -87.09 -15.98
C VAL A 11 9.62 -88.12 -14.85
N SER A 12 8.72 -87.82 -13.92
CA SER A 12 7.82 -88.80 -13.32
C SER A 12 6.51 -88.12 -12.93
N ALA A 13 5.42 -88.73 -13.39
CA ALA A 13 4.05 -88.25 -13.35
C ALA A 13 3.33 -88.74 -12.10
N VAL A 14 2.43 -87.94 -11.52
CA VAL A 14 1.31 -88.45 -10.73
C VAL A 14 0.04 -87.65 -11.09
N THR A 15 -0.90 -88.42 -11.62
CA THR A 15 -2.34 -88.28 -11.90
C THR A 15 -3.12 -87.07 -11.38
N LEU A 16 -3.84 -86.41 -12.32
CA LEU A 16 -4.98 -85.52 -12.12
C LEU A 16 -6.27 -86.32 -11.87
N ALA A 17 -7.07 -85.91 -10.89
CA ALA A 17 -8.51 -86.14 -10.85
C ALA A 17 -9.21 -84.78 -10.85
N ALA A 18 -10.03 -84.54 -11.87
CA ALA A 18 -10.77 -83.31 -12.08
C ALA A 18 -12.10 -83.35 -11.30
N ALA A 19 -12.41 -82.27 -10.56
CA ALA A 19 -13.75 -81.96 -10.10
C ALA A 19 -14.19 -80.64 -10.75
N VAL A 20 -15.23 -80.74 -11.58
CA VAL A 20 -15.89 -79.60 -12.23
C VAL A 20 -16.93 -79.06 -11.25
N LEU A 21 -16.82 -77.78 -10.87
CA LEU A 21 -17.87 -77.04 -10.17
C LEU A 21 -18.28 -75.82 -11.01
N ALA A 22 -19.59 -75.75 -11.25
CA ALA A 22 -20.31 -74.75 -12.04
C ALA A 22 -20.24 -73.33 -11.44
N PRO A 23 -20.46 -72.26 -12.23
CA PRO A 23 -20.48 -70.89 -11.72
C PRO A 23 -21.76 -70.63 -10.92
N ALA A 24 -21.61 -70.20 -9.67
CA ALA A 24 -22.71 -69.72 -8.86
C ALA A 24 -23.16 -68.32 -9.33
N ALA A 25 -24.48 -68.14 -9.45
CA ALA A 25 -25.16 -66.91 -9.80
C ALA A 25 -24.86 -65.76 -8.81
N PRO A 26 -24.95 -64.49 -9.25
CA PRO A 26 -24.71 -63.35 -8.37
C PRO A 26 -25.77 -63.28 -7.27
N ALA A 27 -25.32 -63.33 -6.01
CA ALA A 27 -26.16 -63.03 -4.86
C ALA A 27 -26.64 -61.57 -4.96
N GLN A 28 -27.96 -61.38 -4.91
CA GLN A 28 -28.57 -60.07 -4.77
C GLN A 28 -28.11 -59.45 -3.45
N ALA A 29 -27.26 -58.44 -3.52
CA ALA A 29 -26.91 -57.61 -2.38
C ALA A 29 -28.16 -56.81 -1.97
N GLY A 30 -28.63 -57.06 -0.75
CA GLY A 30 -29.68 -56.25 -0.13
C GLY A 30 -29.31 -54.77 -0.17
N ALA A 31 -30.29 -53.91 -0.44
CA ALA A 31 -30.13 -52.48 -0.46
C ALA A 31 -29.44 -52.01 0.83
N ALA A 32 -28.23 -51.49 0.69
CA ALA A 32 -27.57 -50.77 1.76
C ALA A 32 -28.47 -49.59 2.17
N PRO A 33 -28.60 -49.30 3.48
CA PRO A 33 -29.32 -48.10 3.91
C PRO A 33 -28.70 -46.90 3.21
N ALA A 34 -29.56 -46.02 2.68
CA ALA A 34 -29.14 -44.82 1.99
C ALA A 34 -28.07 -44.10 2.81
N ALA A 35 -26.86 -44.01 2.26
CA ALA A 35 -25.78 -43.24 2.85
C ALA A 35 -26.30 -41.80 3.03
N THR A 36 -26.51 -41.43 4.29
CA THR A 36 -26.81 -40.06 4.69
C THR A 36 -25.71 -39.18 4.08
N ARG A 37 -26.06 -38.28 3.15
CA ARG A 37 -25.13 -37.29 2.60
C ARG A 37 -24.65 -36.39 3.75
N LEU A 38 -23.45 -36.63 4.26
CA LEU A 38 -22.75 -35.69 5.13
C LEU A 38 -22.16 -34.57 4.27
N ALA A 39 -22.49 -33.33 4.61
CA ALA A 39 -22.11 -32.12 3.89
C ALA A 39 -20.59 -31.91 3.87
N GLY A 40 -20.01 -31.67 2.69
CA GLY A 40 -18.56 -31.47 2.52
C GLY A 40 -18.03 -30.09 2.97
N ASN A 41 -18.89 -29.15 3.34
CA ASN A 41 -18.54 -27.83 3.87
C ASN A 41 -19.17 -27.64 5.25
N VAL A 42 -18.44 -27.04 6.18
CA VAL A 42 -18.89 -26.73 7.56
C VAL A 42 -18.98 -25.22 7.75
N PRO A 43 -19.98 -24.72 8.50
CA PRO A 43 -20.08 -23.29 8.80
C PRO A 43 -18.81 -22.74 9.46
N CYS A 44 -18.40 -21.54 9.05
CA CYS A 44 -17.23 -20.88 9.61
C CYS A 44 -17.45 -20.25 11.00
N GLN A 45 -18.70 -20.19 11.45
CA GLN A 45 -19.07 -19.72 12.77
C GLN A 45 -20.18 -20.60 13.34
N VAL A 46 -20.27 -20.63 14.67
CA VAL A 46 -21.39 -21.24 15.37
C VAL A 46 -22.62 -20.33 15.20
N GLY A 47 -23.53 -20.71 14.31
CA GLY A 47 -24.73 -19.93 13.97
C GLY A 47 -25.06 -20.01 12.48
N ALA A 48 -26.31 -19.71 12.13
CA ALA A 48 -26.73 -19.63 10.72
C ALA A 48 -26.28 -18.32 10.08
N VAL A 49 -26.05 -18.33 8.76
CA VAL A 49 -25.84 -17.12 7.95
C VAL A 49 -26.92 -16.08 8.23
N THR A 50 -26.51 -14.87 8.60
CA THR A 50 -27.42 -13.80 9.00
C THR A 50 -28.03 -13.07 7.80
N ALA A 51 -29.11 -12.31 8.03
CA ALA A 51 -29.67 -11.42 7.01
C ALA A 51 -28.65 -10.37 6.55
N THR A 52 -27.88 -9.81 7.48
CA THR A 52 -26.80 -8.86 7.21
C THR A 52 -25.70 -9.47 6.33
N ASP A 53 -25.33 -10.73 6.56
CA ASP A 53 -24.34 -11.42 5.72
C ASP A 53 -24.83 -11.51 4.26
N ARG A 54 -26.12 -11.81 4.05
CA ARG A 54 -26.73 -11.87 2.70
C ARG A 54 -26.82 -10.49 2.05
N GLU A 55 -27.15 -9.46 2.81
CA GLU A 55 -27.24 -8.09 2.33
C GLU A 55 -25.87 -7.55 1.91
N ILE A 56 -24.84 -7.76 2.73
CA ILE A 56 -23.45 -7.41 2.39
C ILE A 56 -23.02 -8.11 1.10
N ALA A 57 -23.30 -9.42 0.96
CA ALA A 57 -22.98 -10.14 -0.27
C ALA A 57 -23.71 -9.56 -1.49
N ALA A 58 -24.97 -9.16 -1.34
CA ALA A 58 -25.74 -8.55 -2.42
C ALA A 58 -25.19 -7.18 -2.84
N GLN A 59 -24.78 -6.36 -1.87
CA GLN A 59 -24.19 -5.04 -2.11
C GLN A 59 -22.82 -5.12 -2.80
N LEU A 60 -21.99 -6.11 -2.43
CA LEU A 60 -20.65 -6.25 -3.00
C LEU A 60 -20.66 -6.85 -4.41
N ARG A 61 -21.60 -7.76 -4.71
CA ARG A 61 -21.63 -8.57 -5.94
C ARG A 61 -21.36 -7.81 -7.26
N PRO A 62 -21.90 -6.59 -7.51
CA PRO A 62 -21.65 -5.87 -8.75
C PRO A 62 -20.18 -5.43 -8.94
N SER A 63 -19.43 -5.27 -7.86
CA SER A 63 -18.05 -4.77 -7.87
C SER A 63 -17.00 -5.89 -7.80
N MET A 64 -17.44 -7.15 -7.65
CA MET A 64 -16.54 -8.30 -7.52
C MET A 64 -16.11 -8.78 -8.92
N THR A 65 -14.80 -8.87 -9.13
CA THR A 65 -14.20 -9.20 -10.44
C THR A 65 -13.20 -10.36 -10.38
N GLY A 66 -12.94 -10.89 -9.19
CA GLY A 66 -12.03 -12.00 -8.95
C GLY A 66 -12.47 -13.29 -9.67
N PRO A 67 -11.53 -14.06 -10.25
CA PRO A 67 -11.87 -15.23 -11.05
C PRO A 67 -12.39 -16.43 -10.24
N ARG A 68 -12.08 -16.55 -8.94
CA ARG A 68 -12.57 -17.65 -8.10
C ARG A 68 -13.86 -17.30 -7.38
N LEU A 69 -13.89 -16.20 -6.62
CA LEU A 69 -15.08 -15.79 -5.87
C LEU A 69 -16.01 -14.94 -6.73
N GLY A 70 -15.56 -13.76 -7.16
CA GLY A 70 -16.30 -12.89 -8.06
C GLY A 70 -17.76 -12.70 -7.67
N SER A 71 -18.65 -12.73 -8.66
CA SER A 71 -20.09 -12.58 -8.47
C SER A 71 -20.76 -13.74 -7.71
N ALA A 72 -20.04 -14.84 -7.45
CA ALA A 72 -20.54 -15.98 -6.68
C ALA A 72 -20.54 -15.74 -5.15
N ILE A 73 -20.11 -14.55 -4.69
CA ILE A 73 -20.19 -14.16 -3.28
C ILE A 73 -21.59 -14.37 -2.70
N SER A 74 -21.66 -15.04 -1.54
CA SER A 74 -22.90 -15.36 -0.83
C SER A 74 -22.83 -14.98 0.65
N GLY A 75 -23.96 -15.09 1.35
CA GLY A 75 -23.96 -14.89 2.81
C GLY A 75 -23.07 -15.89 3.56
N ASP A 76 -22.91 -17.12 3.06
CA ASP A 76 -21.95 -18.10 3.62
C ASP A 76 -20.51 -17.59 3.48
N SER A 77 -20.15 -17.06 2.31
CA SER A 77 -18.83 -16.44 2.09
C SER A 77 -18.58 -15.29 3.06
N ILE A 78 -19.59 -14.45 3.32
CA ILE A 78 -19.48 -13.33 4.27
C ILE A 78 -19.37 -13.82 5.72
N ALA A 79 -20.10 -14.86 6.11
CA ALA A 79 -19.95 -15.47 7.44
C ALA A 79 -18.53 -16.02 7.67
N CYS A 80 -17.94 -16.65 6.65
CA CYS A 80 -16.55 -17.08 6.68
C CYS A 80 -15.55 -15.92 6.73
N ALA A 81 -15.79 -14.90 5.91
CA ALA A 81 -14.99 -13.68 5.91
C ALA A 81 -14.98 -12.99 7.28
N ARG A 82 -16.14 -12.91 7.94
CA ARG A 82 -16.27 -12.34 9.29
C ARG A 82 -15.48 -13.11 10.34
N ALA A 83 -15.39 -14.44 10.22
CA ALA A 83 -14.54 -15.25 11.10
C ALA A 83 -13.05 -14.95 10.92
N ILE A 84 -12.59 -14.78 9.68
CA ILE A 84 -11.21 -14.37 9.37
C ILE A 84 -10.92 -12.98 9.95
N VAL A 85 -11.79 -12.01 9.71
CA VAL A 85 -11.65 -10.63 10.22
C VAL A 85 -11.57 -10.62 11.75
N ALA A 86 -12.48 -11.33 12.43
CA ALA A 86 -12.48 -11.43 13.89
C ALA A 86 -11.18 -12.07 14.44
N ALA A 87 -10.64 -13.08 13.77
CA ALA A 87 -9.38 -13.70 14.18
C ALA A 87 -8.18 -12.75 14.01
N VAL A 88 -8.14 -11.96 12.92
CA VAL A 88 -7.10 -10.95 12.70
C VAL A 88 -7.17 -9.85 13.77
N GLN A 89 -8.38 -9.36 14.06
CA GLN A 89 -8.61 -8.37 15.12
C GLN A 89 -8.19 -8.90 16.50
N ALA A 90 -8.50 -10.16 16.81
CA ALA A 90 -8.10 -10.81 18.06
C ALA A 90 -6.57 -10.93 18.22
N ARG A 91 -5.80 -10.85 17.12
CA ARG A 91 -4.34 -10.77 17.13
C ARG A 91 -3.78 -9.34 17.23
N GLY A 92 -4.63 -8.32 17.24
CA GLY A 92 -4.20 -6.92 17.22
C GLY A 92 -3.56 -6.48 15.90
N LEU A 93 -3.79 -7.22 14.81
CA LEU A 93 -3.26 -6.87 13.48
C LEU A 93 -4.25 -5.98 12.72
N GLY A 94 -3.70 -5.14 11.83
CA GLY A 94 -4.49 -4.20 11.02
C GLY A 94 -5.24 -4.84 9.85
N PRO A 95 -6.12 -4.07 9.18
CA PRO A 95 -7.02 -4.58 8.15
C PRO A 95 -6.28 -5.12 6.91
N ARG A 96 -5.06 -4.66 6.60
CA ARG A 96 -4.24 -5.27 5.54
C ARG A 96 -3.90 -6.73 5.81
N ALA A 97 -3.62 -7.11 7.07
CA ALA A 97 -3.38 -8.52 7.41
C ALA A 97 -4.64 -9.36 7.16
N ALA A 98 -5.82 -8.78 7.39
CA ALA A 98 -7.09 -9.43 7.03
C ALA A 98 -7.27 -9.55 5.52
N VAL A 99 -6.86 -8.56 4.71
CA VAL A 99 -6.90 -8.70 3.25
C VAL A 99 -5.96 -9.81 2.77
N ILE A 100 -4.75 -9.90 3.31
CA ILE A 100 -3.80 -10.97 2.93
C ILE A 100 -4.38 -12.35 3.28
N ALA A 101 -4.92 -12.50 4.49
CA ALA A 101 -5.57 -13.75 4.92
C ALA A 101 -6.82 -14.06 4.07
N MET A 102 -7.66 -13.07 3.79
CA MET A 102 -8.86 -13.19 2.96
C MET A 102 -8.52 -13.57 1.51
N THR A 103 -7.52 -12.91 0.93
CA THR A 103 -7.00 -13.21 -0.42
C THR A 103 -6.57 -14.67 -0.51
N THR A 104 -5.85 -15.14 0.51
CA THR A 104 -5.46 -16.54 0.61
C THR A 104 -6.68 -17.44 0.68
N ALA A 105 -7.63 -17.20 1.59
CA ALA A 105 -8.81 -18.05 1.74
C ALA A 105 -9.71 -18.07 0.48
N ILE A 106 -9.82 -16.96 -0.26
CA ILE A 106 -10.51 -16.91 -1.57
C ILE A 106 -9.77 -17.77 -2.59
N ALA A 107 -8.44 -17.58 -2.70
CA ALA A 107 -7.62 -18.30 -3.66
C ALA A 107 -7.59 -19.80 -3.38
N GLU A 108 -7.63 -20.23 -2.12
CA GLU A 108 -7.52 -21.64 -1.73
C GLU A 108 -8.87 -22.37 -1.80
N SER A 109 -9.94 -21.76 -1.28
CA SER A 109 -11.21 -22.45 -1.08
C SER A 109 -12.43 -21.68 -1.58
N THR A 110 -12.24 -20.49 -2.16
CA THR A 110 -13.36 -19.61 -2.53
C THR A 110 -14.24 -19.28 -1.31
N LEU A 111 -13.60 -19.11 -0.14
CA LEU A 111 -14.25 -18.93 1.17
C LEU A 111 -15.20 -20.07 1.57
N ARG A 112 -14.85 -21.31 1.23
CA ARG A 112 -15.60 -22.51 1.64
C ARG A 112 -14.78 -23.32 2.62
N ASN A 113 -15.26 -23.41 3.86
CA ASN A 113 -14.58 -24.19 4.89
C ASN A 113 -14.92 -25.68 4.73
N SER A 114 -14.05 -26.45 4.08
CA SER A 114 -14.29 -27.86 3.80
C SER A 114 -13.67 -28.79 4.85
N THR A 115 -14.42 -29.80 5.28
CA THR A 115 -13.90 -30.92 6.10
C THR A 115 -13.38 -32.08 5.27
N VAL A 116 -13.63 -32.06 3.95
CA VAL A 116 -13.21 -33.11 3.04
C VAL A 116 -11.94 -32.64 2.34
N ALA A 117 -10.91 -33.48 2.36
CA ALA A 117 -9.69 -33.14 1.65
C ALA A 117 -9.93 -33.11 0.14
N THR A 118 -9.62 -31.99 -0.50
CA THR A 118 -9.85 -31.81 -1.94
C THR A 118 -8.58 -31.96 -2.78
N ASP A 119 -7.42 -31.64 -2.18
CA ASP A 119 -6.11 -31.88 -2.74
C ASP A 119 -5.21 -32.47 -1.64
N HIS A 120 -4.73 -33.70 -1.81
CA HIS A 120 -4.06 -34.50 -0.77
C HIS A 120 -4.84 -34.57 0.56
N ASP A 121 -4.28 -34.05 1.65
CA ASP A 121 -4.87 -33.96 2.99
C ASP A 121 -5.22 -32.50 3.38
N SER A 122 -5.34 -31.61 2.39
CA SER A 122 -5.67 -30.18 2.60
C SER A 122 -7.11 -29.98 3.03
N VAL A 123 -7.34 -29.26 4.13
CA VAL A 123 -8.69 -28.98 4.66
C VAL A 123 -8.85 -27.51 5.07
N GLY A 124 -10.11 -27.10 5.29
CA GLY A 124 -10.46 -25.79 5.83
C GLY A 124 -10.35 -24.63 4.84
N LEU A 125 -10.53 -23.41 5.34
CA LEU A 125 -10.56 -22.18 4.53
C LEU A 125 -9.27 -21.92 3.75
N PHE A 126 -8.14 -22.31 4.31
CA PHE A 126 -6.81 -22.05 3.75
C PHE A 126 -6.22 -23.29 3.05
N GLN A 127 -7.00 -24.38 2.92
CA GLN A 127 -6.54 -25.66 2.35
C GLN A 127 -5.17 -26.10 2.93
N GLN A 128 -5.04 -25.98 4.26
CA GLN A 128 -3.80 -26.29 4.97
C GLN A 128 -3.69 -27.80 5.21
N ARG A 129 -2.45 -28.31 5.23
CA ARG A 129 -2.16 -29.75 5.32
C ARG A 129 -1.65 -30.16 6.69
N PRO A 130 -2.31 -31.09 7.40
CA PRO A 130 -1.75 -31.70 8.61
C PRO A 130 -0.37 -32.30 8.40
N SER A 131 -0.16 -33.00 7.29
CA SER A 131 1.13 -33.60 6.93
C SER A 131 2.27 -32.60 6.73
N GLN A 132 1.98 -31.31 6.54
CA GLN A 132 2.98 -30.24 6.45
C GLN A 132 3.16 -29.48 7.78
N GLY A 133 2.54 -29.95 8.86
CA GLY A 133 2.71 -29.39 10.20
C GLY A 133 1.86 -28.16 10.51
N TRP A 134 0.83 -27.87 9.71
CA TRP A 134 -0.08 -26.73 9.96
C TRP A 134 -0.99 -26.93 11.19
N GLY A 135 -1.26 -28.17 11.58
CA GLY A 135 -2.16 -28.51 12.69
C GLY A 135 -2.92 -29.81 12.46
N ARG A 136 -3.78 -30.21 13.40
CA ARG A 136 -4.69 -31.35 13.22
C ARG A 136 -5.92 -30.95 12.40
N VAL A 137 -6.59 -31.90 11.76
CA VAL A 137 -7.78 -31.65 10.91
C VAL A 137 -8.83 -30.81 11.65
N GLU A 138 -9.13 -31.14 12.92
CA GLU A 138 -10.12 -30.43 13.72
C GLU A 138 -9.73 -28.97 13.99
N GLN A 139 -8.42 -28.69 14.02
CA GLN A 139 -7.89 -27.35 14.18
C GLN A 139 -7.93 -26.59 12.85
N LEU A 140 -7.62 -27.24 11.73
CA LEU A 140 -7.57 -26.59 10.41
C LEU A 140 -8.96 -26.27 9.84
N VAL A 141 -10.00 -26.99 10.24
CA VAL A 141 -11.40 -26.64 9.91
C VAL A 141 -11.99 -25.59 10.86
N ASN A 142 -11.28 -25.20 11.92
CA ASN A 142 -11.65 -24.08 12.78
C ASN A 142 -11.09 -22.78 12.17
N PRO A 143 -11.94 -21.86 11.68
CA PRO A 143 -11.47 -20.66 10.98
C PRO A 143 -10.56 -19.77 11.82
N LYS A 144 -10.80 -19.69 13.14
CA LYS A 144 -9.93 -18.90 14.02
C LYS A 144 -8.53 -19.50 14.06
N TYR A 145 -8.42 -20.80 14.31
CA TYR A 145 -7.13 -21.47 14.38
C TYR A 145 -6.39 -21.43 13.03
N ALA A 146 -7.07 -21.76 11.93
CA ALA A 146 -6.46 -21.75 10.60
C ALA A 146 -5.94 -20.35 10.21
N THR A 147 -6.72 -19.31 10.54
CA THR A 147 -6.30 -17.91 10.34
C THR A 147 -5.11 -17.56 11.23
N ASP A 148 -5.11 -17.96 12.51
CA ASP A 148 -4.00 -17.73 13.43
C ASP A 148 -2.71 -18.42 12.96
N ALA A 149 -2.82 -19.66 12.46
CA ALA A 149 -1.70 -20.41 11.91
C ALA A 149 -1.12 -19.71 10.67
N PHE A 150 -1.98 -19.27 9.75
CA PHE A 150 -1.58 -18.49 8.57
C PHE A 150 -0.84 -17.20 8.97
N LEU A 151 -1.42 -16.40 9.86
CA LEU A 151 -0.83 -15.13 10.32
C LEU A 151 0.51 -15.34 11.04
N THR A 152 0.67 -16.45 11.76
CA THR A 152 1.94 -16.82 12.41
C THR A 152 3.03 -17.07 11.37
N SER A 153 2.72 -17.84 10.33
CA SER A 153 3.64 -18.07 9.21
C SER A 153 3.96 -16.78 8.46
N MET A 154 2.96 -15.91 8.21
CA MET A 154 3.16 -14.60 7.58
C MET A 154 4.17 -13.74 8.34
N LEU A 155 3.99 -13.56 9.65
CA LEU A 155 4.88 -12.75 10.49
C LEU A 155 6.29 -13.34 10.58
N ARG A 156 6.42 -14.67 10.47
CA ARG A 156 7.73 -15.34 10.44
C ARG A 156 8.50 -15.07 9.15
N PHE A 157 7.82 -15.10 7.99
CA PHE A 157 8.46 -14.85 6.69
C PHE A 157 8.67 -13.35 6.41
N TYR A 158 7.86 -12.48 7.02
CA TYR A 158 7.94 -11.02 6.86
C TYR A 158 8.11 -10.31 8.21
N PRO A 159 9.27 -10.46 8.88
CA PRO A 159 9.53 -9.79 10.15
C PRO A 159 9.64 -8.27 9.97
N GLY A 160 9.37 -7.50 11.03
CA GLY A 160 9.52 -6.03 11.03
C GLY A 160 8.57 -5.32 10.07
N ASP A 161 7.32 -5.77 9.99
CA ASP A 161 6.26 -5.20 9.15
C ASP A 161 6.53 -5.16 7.64
N ARG A 162 7.50 -5.96 7.16
CA ARG A 162 7.80 -6.07 5.72
C ARG A 162 6.62 -6.53 4.86
N TRP A 163 5.61 -7.16 5.45
CA TRP A 163 4.37 -7.55 4.78
C TRP A 163 3.47 -6.35 4.44
N MET A 164 3.67 -5.19 5.09
CA MET A 164 2.93 -3.96 4.82
C MET A 164 3.28 -3.33 3.47
N THR A 165 4.46 -3.65 2.94
CA THR A 165 4.99 -3.09 1.69
C THR A 165 5.17 -4.14 0.60
N ALA A 166 5.04 -5.42 0.92
CA ALA A 166 5.10 -6.50 -0.06
C ALA A 166 3.78 -6.60 -0.85
N ASP A 167 3.88 -7.02 -2.12
CA ASP A 167 2.73 -7.41 -2.93
C ASP A 167 1.91 -8.51 -2.24
N ILE A 168 0.59 -8.34 -2.17
CA ILE A 168 -0.31 -9.23 -1.42
C ILE A 168 -0.21 -10.66 -1.95
N GLY A 169 -0.21 -10.84 -3.28
CA GLY A 169 -0.13 -12.16 -3.89
C GLY A 169 1.19 -12.87 -3.56
N THR A 170 2.29 -12.11 -3.55
CA THR A 170 3.62 -12.59 -3.16
C THR A 170 3.68 -13.00 -1.69
N VAL A 171 3.04 -12.25 -0.79
CA VAL A 171 2.94 -12.65 0.63
C VAL A 171 2.16 -13.96 0.76
N CYS A 172 0.99 -14.06 0.12
CA CYS A 172 0.15 -15.26 0.16
C CYS A 172 0.93 -16.49 -0.34
N GLN A 173 1.58 -16.37 -1.50
CA GLN A 173 2.39 -17.44 -2.09
C GLN A 173 3.57 -17.84 -1.19
N THR A 174 4.26 -16.88 -0.57
CA THR A 174 5.42 -17.18 0.30
C THR A 174 4.99 -18.00 1.52
N VAL A 175 3.81 -17.69 2.07
CA VAL A 175 3.26 -18.38 3.23
C VAL A 175 2.74 -19.77 2.85
N GLN A 176 1.97 -19.89 1.77
CA GLN A 176 1.28 -21.13 1.39
C GLN A 176 2.12 -22.10 0.57
N ARG A 177 3.09 -21.58 -0.21
CA ARG A 177 3.94 -22.34 -1.14
C ARG A 177 3.13 -23.21 -2.12
N SER A 178 2.13 -22.61 -2.76
CA SER A 178 1.30 -23.28 -3.78
C SER A 178 2.05 -23.48 -5.10
N ALA A 179 1.58 -24.44 -5.91
CA ALA A 179 2.05 -24.64 -7.29
C ALA A 179 1.59 -23.54 -8.27
N HIS A 180 0.64 -22.67 -7.85
CA HIS A 180 0.02 -21.64 -8.71
C HIS A 180 0.19 -20.22 -8.14
N PRO A 181 1.41 -19.66 -8.14
CA PRO A 181 1.72 -18.38 -7.49
C PRO A 181 0.91 -17.19 -8.00
N ALA A 182 0.58 -17.17 -9.29
CA ALA A 182 -0.17 -16.07 -9.92
C ALA A 182 -1.66 -16.03 -9.55
N ALA A 183 -2.19 -17.03 -8.82
CA ALA A 183 -3.60 -17.11 -8.48
C ALA A 183 -4.01 -16.09 -7.41
N TYR A 184 -3.16 -15.81 -6.42
CA TYR A 184 -3.52 -14.96 -5.27
C TYR A 184 -3.74 -13.50 -5.66
N GLY A 185 -2.85 -12.92 -6.45
CA GLY A 185 -2.91 -11.49 -6.80
C GLY A 185 -4.20 -11.09 -7.52
N ARG A 186 -4.87 -12.04 -8.20
CA ARG A 186 -6.14 -11.81 -8.90
C ARG A 186 -7.34 -11.68 -7.96
N GLU A 187 -7.24 -12.22 -6.75
CA GLU A 187 -8.31 -12.21 -5.75
C GLU A 187 -8.17 -11.05 -4.74
N ALA A 188 -7.03 -10.35 -4.74
CA ALA A 188 -6.72 -9.32 -3.75
C ALA A 188 -7.71 -8.14 -3.78
N HIS A 189 -8.23 -7.79 -4.96
CA HIS A 189 -9.25 -6.74 -5.10
C HIS A 189 -10.55 -7.09 -4.36
N ASP A 190 -11.11 -8.26 -4.67
CA ASP A 190 -12.32 -8.81 -4.05
C ASP A 190 -12.16 -8.97 -2.53
N ALA A 191 -11.00 -9.47 -2.08
CA ALA A 191 -10.64 -9.56 -0.67
C ALA A 191 -10.66 -8.18 0.02
N GLY A 192 -10.11 -7.16 -0.64
CA GLY A 192 -10.12 -5.77 -0.18
C GLY A 192 -11.53 -5.24 0.03
N LEU A 193 -12.43 -5.43 -0.95
CA LEU A 193 -13.84 -4.99 -0.85
C LEU A 193 -14.56 -5.63 0.34
N ILE A 194 -14.37 -6.95 0.54
CA ILE A 194 -14.98 -7.69 1.66
C ILE A 194 -14.46 -7.16 3.01
N VAL A 195 -13.14 -7.03 3.15
CA VAL A 195 -12.52 -6.56 4.40
C VAL A 195 -12.93 -5.13 4.70
N SER A 196 -12.91 -4.21 3.72
CA SER A 196 -13.39 -2.84 3.90
C SER A 196 -14.81 -2.79 4.46
N ARG A 197 -15.71 -3.64 3.94
CA ARG A 197 -17.10 -3.69 4.41
C ARG A 197 -17.21 -4.23 5.82
N LEU A 198 -16.46 -5.29 6.17
CA LEU A 198 -16.57 -5.95 7.47
C LEU A 198 -15.79 -5.26 8.60
N TRP A 199 -14.69 -4.58 8.26
CA TRP A 199 -13.79 -3.96 9.23
C TRP A 199 -14.35 -2.67 9.82
N TYR A 200 -15.03 -1.86 8.99
CA TYR A 200 -15.52 -0.53 9.38
C TYR A 200 -17.03 -0.48 9.68
N GLN A 201 -17.76 -1.58 9.55
CA GLN A 201 -19.19 -1.68 9.89
C GLN A 201 -19.47 -2.46 11.19
N GLN A 202 -18.48 -2.63 12.07
CA GLN A 202 -18.79 -3.09 13.43
C GLN A 202 -19.39 -1.90 14.20
N PRO A 203 -20.70 -1.87 14.54
CA PRO A 203 -21.11 -1.05 15.67
C PRO A 203 -20.35 -1.55 16.89
N ALA A 204 -19.89 -0.63 17.76
CA ALA A 204 -19.35 -0.98 19.06
C ALA A 204 -20.35 -1.93 19.75
N SER A 205 -19.97 -3.20 19.89
CA SER A 205 -20.87 -4.25 20.34
C SER A 205 -21.37 -3.97 21.74
N ALA A 206 -22.70 -3.89 21.90
CA ALA A 206 -23.38 -4.01 23.19
C ALA A 206 -23.15 -5.44 23.75
N PRO A 207 -22.97 -5.62 25.07
CA PRO A 207 -22.85 -6.95 25.65
C PRO A 207 -24.24 -7.57 25.85
N ALA A 208 -24.42 -8.81 25.37
CA ALA A 208 -25.55 -9.65 25.74
C ALA A 208 -25.22 -10.51 26.97
N GLY A 209 -26.07 -10.36 27.98
CA GLY A 209 -26.38 -11.19 29.17
C GLY A 209 -25.55 -12.42 29.57
N ASP A 210 -25.18 -12.37 30.86
CA ASP A 210 -25.17 -13.42 31.88
C ASP A 210 -24.18 -14.62 31.80
N ALA A 211 -22.99 -14.40 32.37
CA ALA A 211 -22.27 -15.38 33.19
C ALA A 211 -21.37 -14.66 34.23
N PRO A 212 -21.17 -15.19 35.45
CA PRO A 212 -20.52 -14.46 36.54
C PRO A 212 -19.00 -14.32 36.36
N ALA A 213 -18.50 -13.13 36.70
CA ALA A 213 -17.17 -12.62 36.37
C ALA A 213 -15.99 -13.32 37.09
N PRO A 214 -14.85 -13.55 36.41
CA PRO A 214 -13.53 -13.54 37.04
C PRO A 214 -12.92 -12.13 37.04
N ALA A 215 -12.06 -11.87 38.03
CA ALA A 215 -11.57 -10.56 38.47
C ALA A 215 -11.05 -9.62 37.35
N GLN A 216 -11.43 -8.35 37.47
CA GLN A 216 -11.10 -7.25 36.56
C GLN A 216 -9.58 -7.02 36.44
N PRO A 217 -9.02 -6.93 35.22
CA PRO A 217 -7.74 -6.27 34.99
C PRO A 217 -7.87 -4.76 35.25
N LYS A 218 -6.84 -4.16 35.85
CA LYS A 218 -6.78 -2.71 36.15
C LYS A 218 -7.18 -1.86 34.93
N PRO A 219 -7.91 -0.74 35.13
CA PRO A 219 -8.39 0.09 34.04
C PRO A 219 -7.22 0.67 33.24
N GLN A 220 -7.16 0.33 31.95
CA GLN A 220 -6.35 1.08 30.99
C GLN A 220 -6.91 2.51 30.87
N PRO A 221 -6.04 3.53 30.71
CA PRO A 221 -6.50 4.89 30.48
C PRO A 221 -7.38 4.93 29.23
N LYS A 222 -8.58 5.49 29.41
CA LYS A 222 -9.57 5.76 28.36
C LYS A 222 -8.86 6.47 27.20
N PRO A 223 -9.02 6.02 25.93
CA PRO A 223 -8.59 6.81 24.79
C PRO A 223 -9.22 8.19 24.91
N SER A 224 -8.39 9.23 25.01
CA SER A 224 -8.85 10.62 24.98
C SER A 224 -9.76 10.79 23.78
N ALA A 225 -10.98 11.28 24.01
CA ALA A 225 -11.92 11.58 22.94
C ALA A 225 -11.23 12.55 21.97
N THR A 226 -10.86 12.06 20.79
CA THR A 226 -10.33 12.87 19.71
C THR A 226 -11.43 13.85 19.33
N THR A 227 -11.26 15.14 19.65
CA THR A 227 -12.11 16.19 19.10
C THR A 227 -12.02 16.11 17.58
N ALA A 228 -13.18 16.07 16.92
CA ALA A 228 -13.24 16.07 15.47
C ALA A 228 -12.41 17.26 14.92
N PRO A 229 -11.65 17.07 13.83
CA PRO A 229 -10.92 18.17 13.21
C PRO A 229 -11.86 19.34 12.91
N THR A 230 -11.40 20.56 13.17
CA THR A 230 -12.11 21.81 12.86
C THR A 230 -11.21 22.62 11.94
N GLY A 231 -11.64 22.89 10.71
CA GLY A 231 -10.83 23.56 9.69
C GLY A 231 -11.14 23.09 8.26
N PRO A 232 -10.51 23.70 7.24
CA PRO A 232 -10.57 23.24 5.86
C PRO A 232 -10.00 21.82 5.72
N TYR A 233 -10.14 21.17 4.55
CA TYR A 233 -9.66 19.80 4.28
C TYR A 233 -10.49 18.69 4.91
N GLN A 234 -11.82 18.81 4.90
CA GLN A 234 -12.73 17.74 5.37
C GLN A 234 -13.54 17.09 4.24
N LYS A 235 -13.64 17.77 3.10
CA LYS A 235 -14.43 17.31 1.95
C LYS A 235 -13.52 16.53 0.99
N PRO A 236 -13.71 15.21 0.82
CA PRO A 236 -12.99 14.50 -0.22
C PRO A 236 -13.45 14.99 -1.60
N LEU A 237 -12.51 15.49 -2.39
CA LEU A 237 -12.67 15.81 -3.81
C LEU A 237 -12.34 14.58 -4.67
N VAL A 238 -11.34 13.80 -4.27
CA VAL A 238 -10.92 12.56 -4.93
C VAL A 238 -10.64 11.50 -3.88
N VAL A 239 -11.04 10.27 -4.17
CA VAL A 239 -10.58 9.05 -3.47
C VAL A 239 -10.22 8.03 -4.54
N ALA A 240 -8.96 7.64 -4.62
CA ALA A 240 -8.49 6.75 -5.67
C ALA A 240 -7.52 5.69 -5.15
N ALA A 241 -7.67 4.47 -5.67
CA ALA A 241 -6.63 3.45 -5.62
C ALA A 241 -5.83 3.55 -6.93
N THR A 242 -4.55 3.88 -6.82
CA THR A 242 -3.70 4.06 -8.00
C THR A 242 -3.29 2.71 -8.60
N GLN A 243 -2.77 2.71 -9.83
CA GLN A 243 -2.03 1.56 -10.38
C GLN A 243 -0.59 1.48 -9.87
N LEU A 244 -0.19 2.39 -8.97
CA LEU A 244 1.11 2.33 -8.33
C LEU A 244 1.07 1.20 -7.31
N GLY A 245 2.12 0.38 -7.32
CA GLY A 245 2.33 -0.58 -6.23
C GLY A 245 2.54 0.14 -4.90
N PRO A 246 2.86 -0.60 -3.83
CA PRO A 246 3.25 0.03 -2.58
C PRO A 246 4.48 0.91 -2.82
N LEU A 247 4.36 2.18 -2.46
CA LEU A 247 5.46 3.13 -2.48
C LEU A 247 6.21 3.02 -1.16
N ASP A 248 7.52 2.95 -1.16
CA ASP A 248 8.33 2.90 0.07
C ASP A 248 9.18 4.17 0.26
N GLY A 249 10.11 4.16 1.21
CA GLY A 249 10.99 5.31 1.48
C GLY A 249 11.89 5.71 0.31
N ARG A 250 11.99 4.90 -0.76
CA ARG A 250 12.79 5.18 -1.96
C ARG A 250 12.01 5.92 -3.05
N HIS A 251 10.74 6.21 -2.79
CA HIS A 251 9.86 6.92 -3.70
C HIS A 251 9.62 8.34 -3.21
N GLU A 252 9.90 9.31 -4.07
CA GLU A 252 9.57 10.73 -3.87
C GLU A 252 8.40 11.11 -4.77
N LEU A 253 7.54 11.99 -4.27
CA LEU A 253 6.29 12.37 -4.92
C LEU A 253 6.27 13.86 -5.19
N ALA A 254 5.78 14.22 -6.37
CA ALA A 254 5.58 15.60 -6.78
C ALA A 254 4.30 15.72 -7.62
N LEU A 255 3.74 16.93 -7.68
CA LEU A 255 2.58 17.25 -8.50
C LEU A 255 2.97 18.28 -9.55
N ALA A 256 2.51 18.07 -10.78
CA ALA A 256 2.59 19.02 -11.87
C ALA A 256 1.55 18.66 -12.94
N ASP A 257 1.05 19.64 -13.70
CA ASP A 257 0.24 19.36 -14.89
C ASP A 257 1.16 18.90 -16.02
N TRP A 258 1.23 17.59 -16.27
CA TRP A 258 2.21 16.98 -17.17
C TRP A 258 1.76 16.92 -18.63
N ASN A 259 0.45 16.87 -18.86
CA ASN A 259 -0.15 16.77 -20.19
C ASN A 259 -0.86 18.07 -20.64
N GLY A 260 -0.88 19.11 -19.80
CA GLY A 260 -1.48 20.42 -20.08
C GLY A 260 -3.00 20.44 -19.96
N ASP A 261 -3.60 19.47 -19.27
CA ASP A 261 -5.05 19.35 -19.13
C ASP A 261 -5.63 20.15 -17.94
N LYS A 262 -4.76 20.88 -17.22
CA LYS A 262 -5.05 21.69 -16.02
C LYS A 262 -5.44 20.87 -14.79
N HIS A 263 -5.33 19.55 -14.83
CA HIS A 263 -5.39 18.70 -13.66
C HIS A 263 -3.97 18.34 -13.19
N PRO A 264 -3.66 18.52 -11.90
CA PRO A 264 -2.37 18.13 -11.35
C PRO A 264 -2.14 16.60 -11.47
N ASP A 265 -1.08 16.21 -12.18
CA ASP A 265 -0.64 14.82 -12.33
C ASP A 265 0.35 14.42 -11.23
N LEU A 266 0.29 13.15 -10.81
CA LEU A 266 1.18 12.61 -9.78
C LEU A 266 2.45 12.03 -10.39
N MET A 267 3.58 12.70 -10.21
CA MET A 267 4.90 12.20 -10.53
C MET A 267 5.47 11.41 -9.34
N VAL A 268 5.99 10.21 -9.65
CA VAL A 268 6.66 9.31 -8.70
C VAL A 268 8.07 9.04 -9.19
N VAL A 269 9.05 9.47 -8.41
CA VAL A 269 10.47 9.25 -8.69
C VAL A 269 11.00 8.14 -7.81
N LYS A 270 11.64 7.14 -8.40
CA LYS A 270 12.33 6.06 -7.71
C LYS A 270 13.82 6.12 -8.04
N GLY A 271 14.64 6.48 -7.04
CA GLY A 271 16.09 6.59 -7.22
C GLY A 271 16.86 5.29 -6.98
N GLU A 272 16.50 4.61 -5.88
CA GLU A 272 17.26 3.47 -5.35
C GLU A 272 16.53 2.14 -5.57
N GLY A 273 17.29 1.04 -5.73
CA GLY A 273 16.73 -0.30 -5.92
C GLY A 273 15.89 -0.43 -7.19
N THR A 274 16.25 0.34 -8.21
CA THR A 274 15.60 0.36 -9.53
C THR A 274 16.02 -0.84 -10.35
N ALA A 275 15.10 -1.34 -11.18
CA ALA A 275 15.38 -2.53 -12.00
C ALA A 275 16.40 -2.22 -13.10
N THR A 276 16.43 -0.96 -13.55
CA THR A 276 17.30 -0.47 -14.61
C THR A 276 18.68 0.00 -14.13
N GLY A 277 18.89 0.13 -12.81
CA GLY A 277 20.12 0.74 -12.25
C GLY A 277 20.23 2.24 -12.50
N LYS A 278 19.14 2.88 -12.90
CA LYS A 278 18.99 4.31 -13.16
C LYS A 278 17.81 4.87 -12.39
N THR A 279 17.72 6.18 -12.19
CA THR A 279 16.50 6.81 -11.64
C THR A 279 15.32 6.53 -12.59
N GLU A 280 14.18 6.14 -12.04
CA GLU A 280 12.95 5.81 -12.76
C GLU A 280 11.83 6.78 -12.38
N VAL A 281 11.03 7.21 -13.36
CA VAL A 281 9.90 8.14 -13.17
C VAL A 281 8.62 7.49 -13.69
N ARG A 282 7.55 7.58 -12.91
CA ARG A 282 6.18 7.23 -13.32
C ARG A 282 5.26 8.41 -13.11
N ILE A 283 4.32 8.63 -14.03
CA ILE A 283 3.37 9.75 -13.94
C ILE A 283 1.96 9.22 -14.09
N MET A 284 1.10 9.55 -13.13
CA MET A 284 -0.31 9.17 -13.10
C MET A 284 -1.19 10.38 -13.43
N ASP A 285 -2.18 10.14 -14.28
CA ASP A 285 -3.10 11.15 -14.82
C ASP A 285 -4.10 11.65 -13.76
N GLY A 286 -4.04 12.93 -13.40
CA GLY A 286 -4.94 13.59 -12.47
C GLY A 286 -6.38 13.67 -12.95
N ALA A 287 -6.61 13.98 -14.23
CA ALA A 287 -7.95 14.08 -14.81
C ALA A 287 -8.74 12.74 -14.74
N THR A 288 -8.04 11.61 -14.75
CA THR A 288 -8.64 10.28 -14.54
C THR A 288 -8.76 9.85 -13.08
N GLY A 289 -8.51 10.77 -12.13
CA GLY A 289 -8.41 10.45 -10.70
C GLY A 289 -7.24 9.50 -10.41
N PHE A 290 -6.12 9.66 -11.12
CA PHE A 290 -4.90 8.86 -11.00
C PHE A 290 -5.07 7.37 -11.32
N SER A 291 -6.07 7.03 -12.14
CA SER A 291 -6.32 5.66 -12.57
C SER A 291 -5.55 5.28 -13.83
N ALA A 292 -5.18 6.26 -14.66
CA ALA A 292 -4.34 6.06 -15.85
C ALA A 292 -2.86 6.42 -15.60
N LEU A 293 -1.97 5.66 -16.23
CA LEU A 293 -0.52 5.90 -16.22
C LEU A 293 -0.14 6.62 -17.51
N LEU A 294 0.37 7.85 -17.41
CA LEU A 294 0.82 8.66 -18.55
C LEU A 294 2.23 8.28 -18.99
N VAL A 295 3.13 8.07 -18.03
CA VAL A 295 4.56 7.87 -18.31
C VAL A 295 5.15 6.77 -17.45
N THR A 296 6.04 5.99 -18.06
CA THR A 296 7.07 5.21 -17.38
C THR A 296 8.39 5.46 -18.10
N ALA A 297 9.31 6.13 -17.41
CA ALA A 297 10.58 6.54 -17.98
C ALA A 297 11.73 6.08 -17.10
N THR A 298 12.85 5.78 -17.74
CA THR A 298 14.16 5.72 -17.09
C THR A 298 14.86 7.03 -17.44
N THR A 299 15.51 7.70 -16.50
CA THR A 299 16.10 9.00 -16.81
C THR A 299 17.50 8.87 -17.45
N ALA A 300 18.11 10.01 -17.76
CA ALA A 300 19.52 10.10 -18.14
C ALA A 300 20.46 9.77 -16.97
N LEU A 301 20.02 9.96 -15.73
CA LEU A 301 20.82 9.76 -14.52
C LEU A 301 21.03 8.28 -14.19
N GLY A 302 22.15 8.01 -13.52
CA GLY A 302 22.37 6.74 -12.82
C GLY A 302 21.40 6.58 -11.66
N ALA A 303 21.51 5.47 -10.91
CA ALA A 303 20.76 5.31 -9.68
C ALA A 303 21.11 6.44 -8.69
N THR A 304 20.07 7.07 -8.16
CA THR A 304 20.15 8.06 -7.10
C THR A 304 19.78 7.42 -5.76
N ASP A 305 20.00 8.11 -4.66
CA ASP A 305 19.87 7.58 -3.31
C ASP A 305 19.39 8.64 -2.31
N ASP A 306 19.48 8.34 -1.02
CA ASP A 306 19.11 9.23 0.09
C ASP A 306 19.84 10.58 0.11
N ARG A 307 20.95 10.71 -0.63
CA ARG A 307 21.68 11.97 -0.80
C ARG A 307 21.09 12.89 -1.87
N HIS A 308 20.00 12.48 -2.50
CA HIS A 308 19.30 13.24 -3.53
C HIS A 308 17.91 13.67 -3.06
N ALA A 309 17.43 14.78 -3.59
CA ALA A 309 16.05 15.27 -3.45
C ALA A 309 15.52 15.68 -4.83
N TYR A 310 14.20 15.78 -4.99
CA TYR A 310 13.59 16.08 -6.29
C TYR A 310 12.62 17.25 -6.20
N ALA A 311 12.56 18.03 -7.27
CA ALA A 311 11.53 19.03 -7.50
C ALA A 311 11.08 18.97 -8.96
N VAL A 312 9.85 19.40 -9.23
CA VAL A 312 9.27 19.40 -10.58
C VAL A 312 8.91 20.83 -10.95
N THR A 313 9.31 21.27 -12.14
CA THR A 313 9.11 22.63 -12.63
C THR A 313 9.31 22.68 -14.13
N ASP A 314 8.68 23.59 -14.86
CA ASP A 314 8.97 23.83 -16.28
C ASP A 314 10.20 24.75 -16.40
N TRP A 315 11.39 24.18 -16.58
CA TRP A 315 12.66 24.91 -16.54
C TRP A 315 12.95 25.65 -17.84
N ASN A 316 12.56 25.08 -18.98
CA ASN A 316 12.83 25.61 -20.31
C ASN A 316 11.66 26.40 -20.90
N GLY A 317 10.49 26.41 -20.25
CA GLY A 317 9.29 27.13 -20.66
C GLY A 317 8.54 26.47 -21.82
N ASP A 318 8.70 25.16 -22.02
CA ASP A 318 8.07 24.43 -23.12
C ASP A 318 6.66 23.89 -22.80
N GLY A 319 6.19 24.11 -21.56
CA GLY A 319 4.91 23.63 -21.06
C GLY A 319 4.91 22.17 -20.62
N ARG A 320 6.06 21.48 -20.65
CA ARG A 320 6.26 20.15 -20.10
C ARG A 320 7.05 20.27 -18.79
N PRO A 321 6.53 19.77 -17.66
CA PRO A 321 7.29 19.81 -16.41
C PRO A 321 8.60 19.01 -16.49
N ASP A 322 9.71 19.64 -16.12
CA ASP A 322 11.04 19.05 -16.00
C ASP A 322 11.30 18.49 -14.59
N LEU A 323 12.26 17.57 -14.49
CA LEU A 323 12.68 17.00 -13.20
C LEU A 323 14.00 17.63 -12.76
N MET A 324 13.95 18.43 -11.69
CA MET A 324 15.12 18.93 -10.99
C MET A 324 15.56 17.92 -9.93
N VAL A 325 16.84 17.54 -9.97
CA VAL A 325 17.50 16.63 -9.03
C VAL A 325 18.55 17.41 -8.26
N VAL A 326 18.42 17.43 -6.94
CA VAL A 326 19.35 18.12 -6.04
C VAL A 326 20.20 17.09 -5.32
N GLN A 327 21.50 17.09 -5.57
CA GLN A 327 22.44 16.30 -4.78
C GLN A 327 22.84 17.12 -3.55
N LYS A 328 22.20 16.81 -2.41
CA LYS A 328 22.37 17.53 -1.15
C LYS A 328 23.64 17.11 -0.41
N ALA A 329 24.07 15.85 -0.52
CA ALA A 329 25.22 15.32 0.21
C ALA A 329 26.17 14.48 -0.66
N GLY A 330 27.43 14.38 -0.22
CA GLY A 330 28.47 13.59 -0.91
C GLY A 330 28.84 14.13 -2.30
N THR A 331 28.67 15.44 -2.52
CA THR A 331 29.05 16.13 -3.76
C THR A 331 30.56 16.27 -3.85
N THR A 332 31.09 16.20 -5.07
CA THR A 332 32.53 16.43 -5.32
C THR A 332 32.87 17.92 -5.29
N SER A 333 31.89 18.78 -5.59
CA SER A 333 32.02 20.23 -5.55
C SER A 333 32.16 20.81 -4.13
N GLY A 334 31.75 20.05 -3.11
CA GLY A 334 31.59 20.56 -1.74
C GLY A 334 30.41 21.53 -1.59
N ARG A 335 29.57 21.64 -2.62
CA ARG A 335 28.38 22.50 -2.71
C ARG A 335 27.14 21.64 -2.87
N THR A 336 25.97 22.23 -2.75
CA THR A 336 24.74 21.56 -3.20
C THR A 336 24.70 21.63 -4.73
N ASP A 337 24.61 20.48 -5.40
CA ASP A 337 24.63 20.38 -6.87
C ASP A 337 23.21 20.16 -7.41
N VAL A 338 22.92 20.71 -8.59
CA VAL A 338 21.61 20.65 -9.25
C VAL A 338 21.78 20.12 -10.67
N THR A 339 20.97 19.13 -11.03
CA THR A 339 20.79 18.65 -12.39
C THR A 339 19.33 18.79 -12.80
N VAL A 340 19.04 19.32 -13.99
CA VAL A 340 17.67 19.41 -14.52
C VAL A 340 17.53 18.50 -15.74
N LEU A 341 16.51 17.65 -15.73
CA LEU A 341 16.20 16.69 -16.78
C LEU A 341 14.95 17.12 -17.55
N ASP A 342 15.06 17.17 -18.87
CA ASP A 342 14.02 17.61 -19.78
C ASP A 342 12.81 16.66 -19.81
N GLY A 343 11.64 17.15 -19.40
CA GLY A 343 10.38 16.43 -19.44
C GLY A 343 9.93 16.11 -20.87
N ALA A 344 10.19 16.99 -21.84
CA ALA A 344 9.80 16.76 -23.23
C ALA A 344 10.52 15.54 -23.83
N SER A 345 11.79 15.33 -23.48
CA SER A 345 12.57 14.14 -23.82
C SER A 345 12.23 12.88 -22.99
N SER A 346 11.20 12.91 -22.14
CA SER A 346 10.95 11.88 -21.12
C SER A 346 12.16 11.68 -20.19
N PHE A 347 12.75 12.78 -19.75
CA PHE A 347 13.90 12.85 -18.82
C PHE A 347 15.19 12.22 -19.36
N ARG A 348 15.35 12.12 -20.68
CA ARG A 348 16.52 11.54 -21.35
C ARG A 348 17.62 12.56 -21.67
N GLN A 349 17.28 13.83 -21.69
CA GLN A 349 18.20 14.93 -21.91
C GLN A 349 18.43 15.71 -20.61
N ILE A 350 19.69 16.05 -20.33
CA ILE A 350 20.06 16.97 -19.25
C ILE A 350 20.04 18.39 -19.82
N LEU A 351 19.27 19.27 -19.20
CA LEU A 351 19.20 20.70 -19.54
C LEU A 351 20.28 21.49 -18.80
N VAL A 352 20.51 21.15 -17.53
CA VAL A 352 21.42 21.87 -16.64
C VAL A 352 22.14 20.90 -15.72
N GLU A 353 23.42 21.17 -15.46
CA GLU A 353 24.23 20.54 -14.43
C GLU A 353 25.15 21.61 -13.84
N THR A 354 24.97 21.96 -12.57
CA THR A 354 25.69 23.07 -11.93
C THR A 354 25.79 22.91 -10.41
N SER A 355 26.77 23.58 -9.80
CA SER A 355 26.90 23.74 -8.35
C SER A 355 26.30 25.07 -7.90
N THR A 356 25.58 25.08 -6.78
CA THR A 356 24.90 26.27 -6.28
C THR A 356 25.79 27.20 -5.43
N ALA A 357 25.27 28.39 -5.11
CA ALA A 357 25.82 29.30 -4.10
C ALA A 357 25.74 28.76 -2.65
N VAL A 358 25.14 27.60 -2.42
CA VAL A 358 24.98 27.00 -1.10
C VAL A 358 26.01 25.88 -0.89
N PRO A 359 26.71 25.83 0.26
CA PRO A 359 27.57 24.72 0.63
C PRO A 359 26.86 23.36 0.59
N GLY A 360 27.61 22.27 0.72
CA GLY A 360 27.02 20.94 0.92
C GLY A 360 25.97 20.97 2.03
N THR A 361 24.82 20.35 1.74
CA THR A 361 23.66 20.25 2.64
C THR A 361 23.54 18.81 3.13
N ASP A 362 22.39 18.42 3.69
CA ASP A 362 22.13 17.08 4.21
C ASP A 362 20.61 16.88 4.44
N ASP A 363 20.22 15.84 5.16
CA ASP A 363 18.82 15.50 5.46
C ASP A 363 18.06 16.53 6.29
N ARG A 364 18.74 17.55 6.82
CA ARG A 364 18.09 18.68 7.48
C ARG A 364 17.51 19.68 6.48
N PHE A 365 17.79 19.52 5.19
CA PHE A 365 17.39 20.42 4.13
C PHE A 365 16.30 19.81 3.24
N GLN A 366 15.38 20.67 2.79
CA GLN A 366 14.34 20.37 1.80
C GLN A 366 14.39 21.38 0.67
N PHE A 367 13.87 20.97 -0.48
CA PHE A 367 14.03 21.68 -1.74
C PHE A 367 12.68 21.77 -2.45
N ALA A 368 12.41 22.92 -3.06
CA ALA A 368 11.27 23.13 -3.93
C ALA A 368 11.69 24.06 -5.08
N ALA A 369 11.10 23.88 -6.25
CA ALA A 369 11.40 24.69 -7.43
C ALA A 369 10.15 25.46 -7.88
N THR A 370 10.29 26.76 -8.14
CA THR A 370 9.19 27.64 -8.57
C THR A 370 9.78 28.95 -9.09
N ASP A 371 9.11 29.65 -9.98
CA ASP A 371 9.51 31.00 -10.39
C ASP A 371 9.15 32.02 -9.30
N TRP A 372 10.11 32.32 -8.42
CA TRP A 372 9.89 33.11 -7.21
C TRP A 372 9.81 34.61 -7.50
N ASN A 373 10.56 35.09 -8.48
CA ASN A 373 10.64 36.50 -8.84
C ASN A 373 9.82 36.87 -10.11
N SER A 374 9.15 35.89 -10.72
CA SER A 374 8.36 36.03 -11.95
C SER A 374 9.19 36.41 -13.19
N ASP A 375 10.44 35.93 -13.29
CA ASP A 375 11.31 36.19 -14.44
C ASP A 375 11.21 35.13 -15.54
N GLY A 376 10.37 34.12 -15.36
CA GLY A 376 10.14 33.02 -16.30
C GLY A 376 11.17 31.89 -16.19
N ARG A 377 12.10 31.96 -15.23
CA ARG A 377 13.06 30.89 -14.93
C ARG A 377 12.81 30.38 -13.51
N PRO A 378 12.57 29.07 -13.33
CA PRO A 378 12.36 28.54 -11.98
C PRO A 378 13.56 28.75 -11.06
N ASP A 379 13.28 29.20 -9.85
CA ASP A 379 14.21 29.40 -8.74
C ASP A 379 14.20 28.19 -7.79
N LEU A 380 15.23 28.09 -6.94
CA LEU A 380 15.35 27.02 -5.96
C LEU A 380 15.15 27.54 -4.53
N LEU A 381 14.03 27.15 -3.92
CA LEU A 381 13.81 27.32 -2.48
C LEU A 381 14.51 26.20 -1.72
N ILE A 382 15.28 26.59 -0.70
CA ILE A 382 16.03 25.69 0.19
C ILE A 382 15.57 25.97 1.62
N ALA A 383 15.02 24.97 2.29
CA ALA A 383 14.54 25.06 3.66
C ALA A 383 15.34 24.16 4.59
N GLN A 384 16.03 24.74 5.57
CA GLN A 384 16.65 24.00 6.65
C GLN A 384 15.64 23.81 7.79
N THR A 385 15.18 22.59 7.99
CA THR A 385 14.09 22.26 8.92
C THR A 385 14.60 21.86 10.30
N SER A 386 15.90 21.58 10.47
CA SER A 386 16.49 21.25 11.77
C SER A 386 17.97 21.61 11.89
N GLY A 387 18.47 21.66 13.13
CA GLY A 387 19.88 21.99 13.41
C GLY A 387 20.29 23.42 13.00
N THR A 388 19.33 24.34 12.95
CA THR A 388 19.51 25.77 12.64
C THR A 388 19.97 26.56 13.87
N VAL A 389 20.73 27.63 13.66
CA VAL A 389 21.18 28.50 14.77
C VAL A 389 20.02 29.24 15.43
N SER A 390 19.00 29.63 14.65
CA SER A 390 17.83 30.36 15.16
C SER A 390 16.86 29.50 15.98
N ASN A 391 17.04 28.18 16.03
CA ASN A 391 16.04 27.21 16.50
C ASN A 391 14.66 27.34 15.79
N ARG A 392 14.64 27.96 14.62
CA ARG A 392 13.49 28.07 13.73
C ARG A 392 13.85 27.48 12.38
N MET A 393 12.86 27.03 11.62
CA MET A 393 13.10 26.69 10.22
C MET A 393 13.64 27.93 9.49
N GLU A 394 14.72 27.76 8.76
CA GLU A 394 15.37 28.82 7.97
C GLU A 394 15.18 28.52 6.49
N ILE A 395 14.78 29.53 5.71
CA ILE A 395 14.64 29.40 4.26
C ILE A 395 15.58 30.36 3.53
N GLN A 396 15.95 30.00 2.31
CA GLN A 396 16.65 30.85 1.35
C GLN A 396 16.18 30.48 -0.06
N VAL A 397 16.30 31.42 -1.00
CA VAL A 397 15.91 31.21 -2.40
C VAL A 397 17.05 31.61 -3.31
N LEU A 398 17.44 30.72 -4.22
CA LEU A 398 18.47 30.94 -5.22
C LEU A 398 17.85 31.22 -6.59
N ASP A 399 18.38 32.24 -7.24
CA ASP A 399 17.99 32.73 -8.56
C ASP A 399 18.36 31.73 -9.66
N GLY A 400 17.38 31.14 -10.32
CA GLY A 400 17.56 30.18 -11.42
C GLY A 400 18.16 30.80 -12.67
N ALA A 401 17.83 32.07 -12.98
CA ALA A 401 18.39 32.81 -14.11
C ALA A 401 19.89 33.09 -13.92
N SER A 402 20.34 33.17 -12.67
CA SER A 402 21.76 33.28 -12.32
C SER A 402 22.53 31.94 -12.36
N GLY A 403 21.87 30.81 -12.66
CA GLY A 403 22.44 29.48 -12.47
C GLY A 403 22.63 29.13 -10.99
N PHE A 404 21.71 29.59 -10.14
CA PHE A 404 21.70 29.43 -8.68
C PHE A 404 22.91 30.04 -7.96
N GLN A 405 23.51 31.10 -8.52
CA GLN A 405 24.66 31.80 -7.93
C GLN A 405 24.28 33.01 -7.08
N LYS A 406 23.05 33.51 -7.22
CA LYS A 406 22.55 34.69 -6.51
C LYS A 406 21.40 34.32 -5.58
N HIS A 407 21.35 34.94 -4.41
CA HIS A 407 20.21 34.82 -3.50
C HIS A 407 19.13 35.84 -3.87
N LEU A 408 17.90 35.38 -4.11
CA LEU A 408 16.70 36.21 -4.13
C LEU A 408 16.21 36.49 -2.71
N VAL A 409 16.26 35.46 -1.86
CA VAL A 409 15.98 35.54 -0.43
C VAL A 409 17.20 35.02 0.33
N PRO A 410 17.87 35.86 1.14
CA PRO A 410 18.94 35.39 2.01
C PRO A 410 18.39 34.48 3.10
N VAL A 411 19.26 33.75 3.81
CA VAL A 411 18.86 32.89 4.93
C VAL A 411 17.99 33.66 5.93
N THR A 412 16.73 33.26 6.03
CA THR A 412 15.69 33.94 6.79
C THR A 412 14.98 32.95 7.70
N ALA A 413 15.03 33.20 9.00
CA ALA A 413 14.29 32.45 10.01
C ALA A 413 12.78 32.73 9.89
N THR A 414 12.00 31.65 9.82
CA THR A 414 10.53 31.68 9.74
C THR A 414 9.90 31.58 11.13
N PRO A 415 8.57 31.72 11.26
CA PRO A 415 7.87 31.48 12.53
C PRO A 415 7.86 30.01 12.96
N GLU A 416 8.19 29.06 12.07
CA GLU A 416 8.15 27.63 12.39
C GLU A 416 9.29 27.21 13.30
N SER A 417 8.97 26.43 14.33
CA SER A 417 10.00 25.70 15.07
C SER A 417 10.63 24.62 14.20
N VAL A 418 11.90 24.31 14.45
CA VAL A 418 12.57 23.18 13.79
C VAL A 418 11.87 21.84 14.02
N SER A 419 11.83 21.00 13.00
CA SER A 419 11.27 19.65 13.03
C SER A 419 11.73 18.86 11.79
N THR A 420 12.26 17.65 12.00
CA THR A 420 12.59 16.72 10.91
C THR A 420 11.37 16.05 10.29
N ALA A 421 10.18 16.24 10.88
CA ALA A 421 8.91 15.72 10.37
C ALA A 421 8.18 16.70 9.44
N ASP A 422 8.73 17.90 9.26
CA ASP A 422 8.13 18.92 8.39
C ASP A 422 8.32 18.53 6.93
N ARG A 423 7.37 18.92 6.08
CA ARG A 423 7.50 18.97 4.63
C ARG A 423 7.29 20.40 4.18
N VAL A 424 8.17 20.90 3.32
CA VAL A 424 8.10 22.24 2.75
C VAL A 424 7.75 22.10 1.28
N LEU A 425 6.66 22.73 0.90
CA LEU A 425 6.16 22.84 -0.47
C LEU A 425 6.05 24.32 -0.82
N VAL A 426 5.82 24.63 -2.09
CA VAL A 426 5.67 26.00 -2.55
C VAL A 426 4.53 26.08 -3.55
N ALA A 427 3.66 27.07 -3.38
CA ALA A 427 2.54 27.36 -4.28
C ALA A 427 2.11 28.82 -4.04
N ASP A 428 1.62 29.53 -5.05
CA ASP A 428 0.98 30.83 -4.84
C ASP A 428 -0.38 30.62 -4.15
N PHE A 429 -0.47 30.96 -2.86
CA PHE A 429 -1.66 30.72 -2.05
C PHE A 429 -2.63 31.91 -2.08
N ASN A 430 -2.08 33.13 -2.15
CA ASN A 430 -2.86 34.35 -2.02
C ASN A 430 -3.17 35.02 -3.39
N ASP A 431 -2.79 34.39 -4.51
CA ASP A 431 -2.96 34.86 -5.89
C ASP A 431 -2.26 36.22 -6.13
N ASP A 432 -1.17 36.48 -5.41
CA ASP A 432 -0.34 37.68 -5.59
C ASP A 432 0.75 37.50 -6.65
N ARG A 433 0.76 36.35 -7.34
CA ARG A 433 1.76 35.90 -8.32
C ARG A 433 3.14 35.70 -7.74
N ARG A 434 3.26 35.61 -6.42
CA ARG A 434 4.47 35.17 -5.73
C ARG A 434 4.21 33.83 -5.08
N PRO A 435 5.13 32.88 -5.22
CA PRO A 435 4.97 31.61 -4.55
C PRO A 435 5.09 31.75 -3.02
N ASP A 436 4.18 31.11 -2.29
CA ASP A 436 4.14 31.04 -0.83
C ASP A 436 4.68 29.69 -0.32
N PRO A 437 5.62 29.68 0.65
CA PRO A 437 6.04 28.45 1.29
C PRO A 437 4.92 27.84 2.14
N VAL A 438 4.64 26.56 1.93
CA VAL A 438 3.69 25.77 2.72
C VAL A 438 4.43 24.73 3.54
N VAL A 439 4.27 24.78 4.85
CA VAL A 439 4.88 23.84 5.79
C VAL A 439 3.83 22.88 6.32
N ILE A 440 4.02 21.59 6.04
CA ILE A 440 3.19 20.50 6.54
C ILE A 440 3.97 19.77 7.63
N ARG A 441 3.51 19.88 8.86
CA ARG A 441 4.03 19.08 9.97
C ARG A 441 3.27 17.77 10.07
N LYS A 442 3.88 16.68 9.60
CA LYS A 442 3.30 15.32 9.67
C LYS A 442 3.15 14.87 11.13
N ALA A 443 2.09 14.13 11.43
CA ALA A 443 1.73 13.78 12.79
C ALA A 443 2.77 12.83 13.45
N GLY A 444 3.61 13.43 14.31
CA GLY A 444 4.32 12.81 15.43
C GLY A 444 4.11 13.61 16.73
N THR A 445 3.12 14.51 16.76
CA THR A 445 2.79 15.35 17.91
C THR A 445 1.83 14.65 18.85
N ALA A 446 1.88 14.97 20.16
CA ALA A 446 1.12 14.29 21.22
C ALA A 446 -0.41 14.23 21.00
N ASP A 447 -0.95 15.07 20.11
CA ASP A 447 -2.36 15.18 19.75
C ASP A 447 -2.75 14.52 18.41
N GLY A 448 -1.79 13.95 17.67
CA GLY A 448 -2.05 13.15 16.45
C GLY A 448 -2.53 13.92 15.21
N ARG A 449 -2.42 15.26 15.20
CA ARG A 449 -2.87 16.11 14.08
C ARG A 449 -1.73 16.47 13.13
N THR A 450 -2.03 16.53 11.83
CA THR A 450 -1.16 17.22 10.86
C THR A 450 -1.51 18.70 10.87
N ARG A 451 -0.50 19.56 10.87
CA ARG A 451 -0.68 21.02 10.78
C ARG A 451 -0.12 21.53 9.46
N VAL A 452 -0.88 22.36 8.77
CA VAL A 452 -0.48 23.06 7.55
C VAL A 452 -0.36 24.54 7.88
N ARG A 453 0.79 25.14 7.58
CA ARG A 453 1.01 26.57 7.70
C ARG A 453 1.49 27.16 6.39
N VAL A 454 0.89 28.27 5.99
CA VAL A 454 1.26 29.03 4.79
C VAL A 454 2.01 30.27 5.26
N LEU A 455 3.20 30.47 4.70
CA LEU A 455 4.05 31.65 4.92
C LEU A 455 3.87 32.61 3.74
N ASP A 456 4.06 33.89 4.00
CA ASP A 456 3.99 34.95 2.98
C ASP A 456 5.30 34.96 2.17
N GLY A 457 5.24 34.70 0.85
CA GLY A 457 6.41 34.70 -0.04
C GLY A 457 7.11 36.07 -0.10
N ALA A 458 6.38 37.17 0.05
CA ALA A 458 6.96 38.51 0.12
C ALA A 458 7.63 38.80 1.48
N ASN A 459 7.16 38.14 2.55
CA ASN A 459 7.78 38.21 3.88
C ASN A 459 7.70 36.87 4.62
N PRO A 460 8.70 35.98 4.46
CA PRO A 460 8.68 34.63 5.04
C PRO A 460 8.63 34.58 6.59
N ARG A 461 8.72 35.73 7.26
CA ARG A 461 8.53 35.87 8.71
C ARG A 461 7.07 35.99 9.11
N ARG A 462 6.15 36.11 8.15
CA ARG A 462 4.71 36.24 8.37
C ARG A 462 3.99 34.97 7.93
N SER A 463 3.03 34.52 8.73
CA SER A 463 2.09 33.47 8.32
C SER A 463 0.82 34.08 7.76
N LEU A 464 0.37 33.56 6.61
CA LEU A 464 -0.90 33.90 5.99
C LEU A 464 -2.05 33.06 6.58
N GLN A 465 -1.82 31.76 6.78
CA GLN A 465 -2.86 30.83 7.25
C GLN A 465 -2.26 29.67 8.06
N THR A 466 -3.04 29.16 9.03
CA THR A 466 -2.77 27.90 9.74
C THR A 466 -4.04 27.05 9.77
N ALA A 467 -3.90 25.75 9.47
CA ALA A 467 -5.00 24.78 9.52
C ALA A 467 -4.53 23.44 10.11
N ASP A 468 -5.43 22.76 10.83
CA ASP A 468 -5.25 21.37 11.28
C ASP A 468 -6.02 20.43 10.34
N THR A 469 -5.47 19.26 10.02
CA THR A 469 -6.13 18.26 9.16
C THR A 469 -6.27 16.89 9.84
N ALA A 470 -7.14 16.03 9.30
CA ALA A 470 -7.30 14.63 9.72
C ALA A 470 -7.30 13.67 8.52
N PRO A 471 -6.93 12.39 8.73
CA PRO A 471 -6.21 11.83 9.88
C PRO A 471 -4.71 12.16 9.85
N GLY A 472 -4.07 12.07 11.03
CA GLY A 472 -2.63 12.31 11.20
C GLY A 472 -1.78 11.48 10.25
N ALA A 473 -0.84 12.14 9.57
CA ALA A 473 0.10 11.48 8.68
C ALA A 473 0.97 10.50 9.47
N THR A 474 0.87 9.21 9.16
CA THR A 474 1.79 8.18 9.66
C THR A 474 3.01 8.08 8.73
N ALA A 475 4.02 7.27 9.09
CA ALA A 475 5.14 6.95 8.18
C ALA A 475 4.67 6.38 6.82
N HIS A 476 3.44 5.88 6.74
CA HIS A 476 2.84 5.32 5.55
C HIS A 476 2.11 6.37 4.69
N LEU A 477 2.10 7.64 5.09
CA LEU A 477 1.33 8.70 4.44
C LEU A 477 2.25 9.85 3.99
N ASP A 478 2.19 10.20 2.71
CA ASP A 478 2.72 11.44 2.19
C ASP A 478 1.64 12.51 2.04
N MET A 479 2.08 13.76 2.03
CA MET A 479 1.18 14.91 1.91
C MET A 479 1.76 15.89 0.92
N LEU A 480 0.93 16.30 -0.04
CA LEU A 480 1.22 17.24 -1.10
C LEU A 480 0.13 18.32 -1.09
N ILE A 481 0.43 19.48 -1.67
CA ILE A 481 -0.50 20.59 -1.82
C ILE A 481 -0.73 20.79 -3.30
N THR A 482 -1.97 21.11 -3.66
CA THR A 482 -2.39 21.27 -5.05
C THR A 482 -3.53 22.26 -5.16
N GLN A 483 -3.91 22.64 -6.39
CA GLN A 483 -5.14 23.37 -6.68
C GLN A 483 -5.98 22.44 -7.56
N TRP A 484 -6.84 21.62 -6.96
CA TRP A 484 -7.49 20.51 -7.66
C TRP A 484 -8.74 20.95 -8.40
N ASN A 485 -9.51 21.86 -7.81
CA ASN A 485 -10.82 22.29 -8.31
C ASN A 485 -10.83 23.75 -8.81
N ASP A 486 -9.66 24.38 -8.95
CA ASP A 486 -9.48 25.77 -9.37
C ASP A 486 -10.31 26.79 -8.55
N ASP A 487 -10.60 26.48 -7.28
CA ASP A 487 -11.35 27.37 -6.38
C ASP A 487 -10.46 28.41 -5.69
N LYS A 488 -9.18 28.45 -6.05
CA LYS A 488 -8.12 29.32 -5.51
C LYS A 488 -7.82 29.08 -4.02
N ARG A 489 -8.25 27.96 -3.46
CA ARG A 489 -7.83 27.46 -2.15
C ARG A 489 -6.99 26.22 -2.40
N PRO A 490 -5.83 26.05 -1.75
CA PRO A 490 -5.12 24.82 -1.94
C PRO A 490 -5.94 23.67 -1.38
N ASP A 491 -5.81 22.56 -2.08
CA ASP A 491 -6.30 21.27 -1.68
C ASP A 491 -5.15 20.44 -1.15
N LEU A 492 -5.47 19.60 -0.17
CA LEU A 492 -4.50 18.72 0.45
C LEU A 492 -4.62 17.34 -0.18
N MET A 493 -3.57 16.90 -0.86
CA MET A 493 -3.46 15.52 -1.30
C MET A 493 -2.72 14.69 -0.26
N MET A 494 -3.37 13.62 0.19
CA MET A 494 -2.80 12.59 1.04
C MET A 494 -2.54 11.34 0.22
N VAL A 495 -1.32 10.81 0.26
CA VAL A 495 -0.95 9.58 -0.43
C VAL A 495 -0.56 8.52 0.59
N GLN A 496 -1.41 7.53 0.81
CA GLN A 496 -1.07 6.35 1.57
C GLN A 496 -0.16 5.44 0.73
N LYS A 497 1.14 5.55 0.99
CA LYS A 497 2.23 4.86 0.30
C LYS A 497 2.21 3.35 0.53
N THR A 498 1.93 2.92 1.77
CA THR A 498 1.96 1.51 2.18
C THR A 498 0.83 1.15 3.14
N GLY A 499 0.64 -0.13 3.42
CA GLY A 499 -0.33 -0.55 4.44
C GLY A 499 -1.81 -0.48 4.01
N THR A 500 -2.06 -0.14 2.75
CA THR A 500 -3.39 -0.08 2.14
C THR A 500 -4.03 -1.46 2.02
N LEU A 501 -5.35 -1.51 1.88
CA LEU A 501 -6.07 -2.77 1.70
C LEU A 501 -5.82 -3.36 0.32
N SER A 502 -5.75 -2.51 -0.70
CA SER A 502 -5.52 -2.93 -2.08
C SER A 502 -4.13 -3.48 -2.37
N GLY A 503 -3.15 -3.30 -1.48
CA GLY A 503 -1.74 -3.57 -1.80
C GLY A 503 -1.07 -2.45 -2.58
N ARG A 504 -1.84 -1.49 -3.10
CA ARG A 504 -1.44 -0.38 -3.96
C ARG A 504 -1.50 0.93 -3.21
N SER A 505 -0.82 1.96 -3.67
CA SER A 505 -0.97 3.27 -3.04
C SER A 505 -2.38 3.82 -3.25
N GLU A 506 -2.96 4.33 -2.19
CA GLU A 506 -4.28 4.95 -2.16
C GLU A 506 -4.07 6.44 -1.90
N LEU A 507 -4.86 7.29 -2.53
CA LEU A 507 -4.80 8.73 -2.33
C LEU A 507 -6.17 9.32 -2.08
N VAL A 508 -6.15 10.43 -1.36
CA VAL A 508 -7.32 11.28 -1.12
C VAL A 508 -6.91 12.72 -1.37
N VAL A 509 -7.71 13.46 -2.13
CA VAL A 509 -7.59 14.93 -2.23
C VAL A 509 -8.71 15.55 -1.41
N LEU A 510 -8.36 16.44 -0.49
CA LEU A 510 -9.26 17.11 0.43
C LEU A 510 -9.37 18.59 0.09
N GLY A 511 -10.61 19.07 -0.04
CA GLY A 511 -10.96 20.44 -0.38
C GLY A 511 -10.58 21.47 0.68
N GLY A 512 -9.93 22.56 0.29
CA GLY A 512 -9.48 23.67 1.16
C GLY A 512 -10.54 24.68 1.63
#